data_AF-A0A401S727-F1
#
_entry.id   AF-A0A401S727-F1
#
_cell.length_a   1.000
_cell.length_b   1.000
_cell.length_c   1.000
_cell.angle_alpha   90.00
_cell.angle_beta   90.00
_cell.angle_gamma   90.00
#
_symmetry.space_group_name_H-M   'P 1'
#
loop_
_entity.id
_entity.type
_entity.pdbx_description
1 polymer ?
#
loop_
_entity_poly.entity_id
_entity_poly.type
_entity_poly.pdbx_seq_one_letter_code
_entity_poly.pdbx_strand_id
1 'polypeptide(L)'
;MLPQAGEFYFLWEICSGGVEEGNTVRTFGRLTTYDARISEAILSVHRNSIDYQLQVRTSLVEPFEARIGSEYMVLGEIETAAGNIPVIQARLLMDADGVNLPLLERAVQEQRKYFQQRVARDALETEIETNKRDV
;
A
#
# COMPACT_ATOMS: atom_id res chain seq x y z
N MET A 1 5.39 -12.55 -18.76
CA MET A 1 4.72 -12.53 -17.45
C MET A 1 4.56 -11.09 -17.01
N LEU A 2 3.45 -10.73 -16.36
CA LEU A 2 3.17 -9.37 -15.87
C LEU A 2 3.40 -9.29 -14.35
N PRO A 3 3.73 -8.11 -13.80
CA PRO A 3 3.92 -7.95 -12.35
C PRO A 3 2.60 -8.16 -11.59
N GLN A 4 2.69 -8.53 -10.31
CA GLN A 4 1.53 -8.65 -9.43
C GLN A 4 0.82 -7.29 -9.28
N ALA A 5 -0.50 -7.36 -9.11
CA ALA A 5 -1.31 -6.17 -8.85
C ALA A 5 -0.96 -5.60 -7.47
N GLY A 6 -0.81 -4.28 -7.39
CA GLY A 6 -0.61 -3.61 -6.11
C GLY A 6 -1.92 -3.47 -5.35
N GLU A 7 -2.09 -4.29 -4.33
CA GLU A 7 -3.20 -4.17 -3.38
C GLU A 7 -3.04 -2.93 -2.53
N PHE A 8 -4.16 -2.29 -2.19
CA PHE A 8 -4.10 -1.06 -1.41
C PHE A 8 -3.95 -1.38 0.08
N TYR A 9 -2.90 -0.87 0.69
CA TYR A 9 -2.67 -0.90 2.14
C TYR A 9 -2.53 0.53 2.65
N PHE A 10 -3.11 0.80 3.82
CA PHE A 10 -2.82 2.05 4.50
C PHE A 10 -1.42 1.99 5.11
N LEU A 11 -0.72 3.12 5.15
CA LEU A 11 0.67 3.18 5.59
C LEU A 11 0.84 2.57 7.00
N TRP A 12 -0.09 2.86 7.91
CA TRP A 12 -0.07 2.28 9.27
C TRP A 12 -0.29 0.77 9.31
N GLU A 13 -0.96 0.16 8.33
CA GLU A 13 -1.12 -1.31 8.24
C GLU A 13 0.21 -1.96 7.84
N ILE A 14 0.95 -1.32 6.93
CA ILE A 14 2.29 -1.75 6.53
C ILE A 14 3.25 -1.66 7.72
N CYS A 15 3.29 -0.52 8.41
CA CYS A 15 4.17 -0.32 9.56
C CYS A 15 3.86 -1.26 10.74
N SER A 16 2.64 -1.79 10.83
CA SER A 16 2.24 -2.73 11.88
C SER A 16 2.59 -4.18 11.55
N GLY A 17 3.32 -4.44 10.45
CA GLY A 17 3.71 -5.78 10.00
C GLY A 17 2.60 -6.56 9.30
N GLY A 18 1.57 -5.87 8.78
CA GLY A 18 0.44 -6.50 8.10
C GLY A 18 0.72 -6.96 6.66
N VAL A 19 1.95 -6.80 6.17
CA VAL A 19 2.34 -7.14 4.79
C VAL A 19 3.68 -7.86 4.78
N GLU A 20 3.73 -8.99 4.07
CA GLU A 20 4.93 -9.80 3.88
C GLU A 20 5.89 -9.17 2.85
N GLU A 21 7.17 -9.53 2.98
CA GLU A 21 8.21 -9.18 2.03
C GLU A 21 7.90 -9.69 0.61
N GLY A 22 8.24 -8.92 -0.41
CA GLY A 22 8.05 -9.26 -1.82
C GLY A 22 6.63 -8.96 -2.32
N ASN A 23 5.66 -8.73 -1.44
CA ASN A 23 4.32 -8.36 -1.85
C ASN A 23 4.31 -6.99 -2.54
N THR A 24 3.55 -6.91 -3.64
CA THR A 24 3.26 -5.62 -4.28
C THR A 24 2.15 -4.89 -3.54
N VAL A 25 2.43 -3.65 -3.14
CA VAL A 25 1.47 -2.79 -2.45
C VAL A 25 1.31 -1.44 -3.14
N ARG A 26 0.15 -0.82 -2.91
CA ARG A 26 -0.11 0.60 -3.16
C ARG A 26 -0.47 1.26 -1.83
N THR A 27 0.13 2.40 -1.54
CA THR A 27 -0.17 3.19 -0.34
C THR A 27 0.01 4.67 -0.59
N PHE A 28 -0.34 5.50 0.38
CA PHE A 28 -0.14 6.94 0.33
C PHE A 28 0.47 7.45 1.63
N GLY A 29 1.10 8.62 1.54
CA GLY A 29 1.54 9.38 2.70
C GLY A 29 2.20 10.68 2.29
N ARG A 30 2.40 11.56 3.27
CA ARG A 30 3.03 12.85 3.07
C ARG A 30 4.53 12.70 2.93
N LEU A 31 5.10 13.23 1.85
CA LEU A 31 6.54 13.25 1.64
C LEU A 31 7.21 14.18 2.65
N THR A 32 8.07 13.64 3.51
CA THR A 32 8.76 14.41 4.55
C THR A 32 10.21 14.68 4.21
N THR A 33 10.88 13.71 3.60
CA THR A 33 12.28 13.85 3.17
C THR A 33 12.50 13.15 1.85
N TYR A 34 13.48 13.64 1.10
CA TYR A 34 14.00 13.00 -0.11
C TYR A 34 15.48 13.33 -0.25
N ASP A 35 16.31 12.29 -0.43
CA ASP A 35 17.74 12.41 -0.74
C ASP A 35 18.02 11.72 -2.08
N ALA A 36 18.12 12.53 -3.13
CA ALA A 36 18.41 12.08 -4.49
C ALA A 36 19.79 11.41 -4.65
N ARG A 37 20.73 11.62 -3.72
CA ARG A 37 22.08 11.04 -3.82
C ARG A 37 22.08 9.54 -3.55
N ILE A 38 21.12 9.09 -2.76
CA ILE A 38 20.93 7.69 -2.37
C ILE A 38 19.59 7.13 -2.87
N SER A 39 18.82 7.93 -3.62
CA SER A 39 17.49 7.61 -4.13
C SER A 39 16.53 7.14 -3.04
N GLU A 40 16.48 7.83 -1.91
CA GLU A 40 15.60 7.48 -0.78
C GLU A 40 14.65 8.64 -0.42
N ALA A 41 13.39 8.30 -0.17
CA ALA A 41 12.38 9.21 0.35
C ALA A 41 11.70 8.63 1.59
N ILE A 42 11.13 9.48 2.43
CA ILE A 42 10.27 9.08 3.55
C ILE A 42 8.87 9.61 3.31
N LEU A 43 7.89 8.70 3.33
CA LEU A 43 6.47 9.04 3.46
C LEU A 43 6.03 8.86 4.91
N SER A 44 5.14 9.72 5.38
CA SER A 44 4.60 9.64 6.74
C SER A 44 3.11 9.89 6.81
N VAL A 45 2.47 9.31 7.82
CA VAL A 45 1.09 9.59 8.21
C VAL A 45 1.00 9.68 9.72
N HIS A 46 0.30 10.70 10.23
CA HIS A 46 -0.04 10.81 11.64
C HIS A 46 -1.44 10.24 11.89
N ARG A 47 -1.56 9.25 12.77
CA ARG A 47 -2.85 8.63 13.10
C ARG A 47 -2.88 8.17 14.55
N ASN A 48 -3.97 8.48 15.26
CA ASN A 48 -4.18 8.09 16.66
C ASN A 48 -2.99 8.45 17.59
N SER A 49 -2.43 9.64 17.42
CA SER A 49 -1.24 10.13 18.16
C SER A 49 0.04 9.33 17.91
N ILE A 50 0.11 8.56 16.83
CA ILE A 50 1.28 7.79 16.40
C ILE A 50 1.70 8.29 15.01
N ASP A 51 3.00 8.55 14.84
CA ASP A 51 3.61 8.83 13.55
C ASP A 51 4.10 7.53 12.92
N TYR A 52 3.54 7.21 11.76
CA TYR A 52 3.95 6.08 10.96
C TYR A 52 4.85 6.57 9.82
N GLN A 53 5.96 5.87 9.59
CA GLN A 53 6.94 6.22 8.56
C GLN A 53 7.21 5.03 7.65
N LEU A 54 7.41 5.35 6.38
CA LEU A 54 7.67 4.41 5.31
C LEU A 54 8.81 4.93 4.46
N GLN A 55 9.86 4.12 4.32
CA GLN A 55 10.94 4.43 3.41
C GLN A 55 10.60 3.98 2.00
N VAL A 56 10.92 4.81 1.02
CA VAL A 56 10.67 4.56 -0.40
C VAL A 56 11.99 4.66 -1.15
N ARG A 57 12.45 3.55 -1.74
CA ARG A 57 13.52 3.59 -2.74
C ARG A 57 12.95 4.12 -4.05
N THR A 58 13.56 5.19 -4.54
CA THR A 58 13.10 5.96 -5.70
C THR A 58 13.94 5.73 -6.95
N SER A 59 14.94 4.85 -6.88
CA SER A 59 15.91 4.56 -7.96
C SER A 59 15.30 4.20 -9.32
N LEU A 60 14.05 3.73 -9.36
CA LEU A 60 13.33 3.37 -10.59
C LEU A 60 12.29 4.40 -11.05
N VAL A 61 12.05 5.44 -10.23
CA VAL A 61 11.02 6.47 -10.46
C VAL A 61 11.61 7.88 -10.54
N GLU A 62 12.94 7.97 -10.54
CA GLU A 62 13.67 9.20 -10.80
C GLU A 62 13.82 9.47 -12.32
N PRO A 63 13.85 10.75 -12.75
CA PRO A 63 13.65 11.95 -11.94
C PRO A 63 12.16 12.23 -11.67
N PHE A 64 11.87 12.82 -10.51
CA PHE A 64 10.56 13.37 -10.20
C PHE A 64 10.69 14.69 -9.43
N GLU A 65 9.65 15.51 -9.45
CA GLU A 65 9.62 16.74 -8.66
C GLU A 65 9.20 16.41 -7.22
N ALA A 66 10.16 16.45 -6.30
CA ALA A 66 9.93 16.17 -4.89
C ALA A 66 9.40 17.41 -4.15
N ARG A 67 8.08 17.48 -3.94
CA ARG A 67 7.39 18.50 -3.16
C ARG A 67 7.25 18.06 -1.71
N ILE A 68 8.20 18.46 -0.88
CA ILE A 68 8.16 18.17 0.57
C ILE A 68 6.89 18.79 1.18
N GLY A 69 6.17 17.99 1.95
CA GLY A 69 4.91 18.36 2.59
C GLY A 69 3.67 18.03 1.77
N SER A 70 3.80 17.68 0.49
CA SER A 70 2.69 17.21 -0.36
C SER A 70 2.41 15.72 -0.12
N GLU A 71 1.18 15.31 -0.43
CA GLU A 71 0.76 13.91 -0.38
C GLU A 71 1.26 13.16 -1.62
N TYR A 72 1.77 11.96 -1.42
CA TYR A 72 2.23 11.09 -2.50
C TYR A 72 1.58 9.73 -2.40
N MET A 73 1.35 9.10 -3.55
CA MET A 73 0.96 7.71 -3.65
C MET A 73 2.11 6.91 -4.26
N VAL A 74 2.43 5.79 -3.63
CA VAL A 74 3.48 4.86 -4.06
C VAL A 74 2.88 3.51 -4.41
N LEU A 75 3.38 2.91 -5.49
CA LEU A 75 3.14 1.53 -5.87
C LEU A 75 4.49 0.85 -6.04
N GLY A 76 4.69 -0.29 -5.39
CA GLY A 76 5.97 -0.99 -5.40
C GLY A 76 5.95 -2.25 -4.56
N GLU A 77 7.11 -2.85 -4.39
CA GLU A 77 7.33 -4.10 -3.66
C GLU A 77 7.84 -3.80 -2.24
N ILE A 78 7.31 -4.50 -1.24
CA ILE A 78 7.90 -4.50 0.10
C ILE A 78 9.28 -5.17 0.03
N GLU A 79 10.30 -4.50 0.55
CA GLU A 79 11.64 -5.06 0.68
C GLU A 79 11.94 -5.53 2.11
N THR A 80 12.94 -6.40 2.26
CA THR A 80 13.54 -6.70 3.57
C THR A 80 14.13 -5.42 4.15
N ALA A 81 13.54 -4.91 5.24
CA ALA A 81 14.16 -3.84 6.00
C ALA A 81 15.18 -4.44 6.98
N ALA A 82 16.42 -3.96 6.95
CA ALA A 82 17.41 -4.27 8.00
C ALA A 82 17.10 -3.57 9.35
N GLY A 83 16.09 -2.69 9.38
CA GLY A 83 15.67 -1.91 10.55
C GLY A 83 14.16 -1.91 10.75
N ASN A 84 13.67 -1.04 11.65
CA ASN A 84 12.26 -1.03 12.08
C ASN A 84 11.31 -0.28 11.13
N ILE A 85 11.84 0.43 10.13
CA ILE A 85 11.03 1.20 9.18
C ILE A 85 10.84 0.33 7.93
N PRO A 86 9.60 0.04 7.50
CA PRO A 86 9.36 -0.71 6.28
C PRO A 86 9.88 0.06 5.06
N VAL A 87 10.38 -0.69 4.07
CA VAL A 87 10.94 -0.14 2.84
C VAL A 87 10.14 -0.64 1.64
N ILE A 88 9.82 0.27 0.71
CA ILE A 88 9.22 -0.06 -0.59
C ILE A 88 10.18 0.29 -1.71
N GLN A 89 10.43 -0.65 -2.62
CA GLN A 89 11.02 -0.36 -3.91
C GLN A 89 9.93 0.19 -4.83
N ALA A 90 9.92 1.50 -5.09
CA ALA A 90 8.89 2.11 -5.91
C ALA A 90 9.04 1.69 -7.38
N ARG A 91 7.92 1.30 -7.99
CA ARG A 91 7.73 1.25 -9.45
C ARG A 91 6.98 2.46 -9.98
N LEU A 92 6.19 3.09 -9.11
CA LEU A 92 5.51 4.34 -9.38
C LEU A 92 5.45 5.16 -8.09
N LEU A 93 5.76 6.44 -8.22
CA LEU A 93 5.61 7.45 -7.18
C LEU A 93 4.94 8.66 -7.83
N MET A 94 3.76 9.02 -7.35
CA MET A 94 2.97 10.10 -7.93
C MET A 94 2.59 11.11 -6.87
N ASP A 95 2.74 12.38 -7.22
CA ASP A 95 2.15 13.47 -6.44
C ASP A 95 0.63 13.31 -6.44
N ALA A 96 0.08 13.27 -5.24
CA ALA A 96 -1.33 13.08 -4.94
C ALA A 96 -1.88 14.28 -4.15
N ASP A 97 -1.20 15.42 -4.19
CA ASP A 97 -1.70 16.65 -3.58
C ASP A 97 -3.07 17.05 -4.17
N GLY A 98 -3.96 17.53 -3.30
CA GLY A 98 -5.35 17.80 -3.64
C GLY A 98 -6.28 16.58 -3.73
N VAL A 99 -5.77 15.34 -3.57
CA VAL A 99 -6.63 14.16 -3.42
C VAL A 99 -7.41 14.24 -2.10
N ASN A 100 -8.71 13.96 -2.15
CA ASN A 100 -9.55 13.86 -0.95
C ASN A 100 -9.23 12.54 -0.21
N LEU A 101 -8.24 12.57 0.68
CA LEU A 101 -7.79 11.39 1.42
C LEU A 101 -8.92 10.70 2.21
N PRO A 102 -9.80 11.39 2.96
CA PRO A 102 -10.93 10.73 3.63
C PRO A 102 -11.84 9.94 2.67
N LEU A 103 -12.09 10.47 1.47
CA LEU A 103 -12.89 9.78 0.47
C LEU A 103 -12.13 8.57 -0.12
N LEU A 104 -10.83 8.71 -0.35
CA LEU A 104 -9.98 7.61 -0.81
C LEU A 104 -9.96 6.47 0.22
N GLU A 105 -9.76 6.78 1.50
CA GLU A 105 -9.80 5.79 2.58
C GLU A 105 -11.14 5.04 2.62
N ARG A 106 -12.25 5.78 2.51
CA ARG A 106 -13.58 5.18 2.44
C ARG A 106 -13.75 4.27 1.22
N ALA A 107 -13.26 4.70 0.05
CA ALA A 107 -13.36 3.90 -1.17
C ALA A 107 -12.58 2.58 -1.04
N VAL A 108 -11.38 2.61 -0.43
CA VAL A 108 -10.58 1.41 -0.14
C VAL A 108 -11.32 0.47 0.82
N GLN A 109 -11.93 1.01 1.87
CA GLN A 109 -12.71 0.21 2.83
C GLN A 109 -13.92 -0.47 2.18
N GLU A 110 -14.70 0.26 1.35
CA GLU A 110 -15.84 -0.32 0.65
C GLU A 110 -15.41 -1.37 -0.39
N GLN A 111 -14.29 -1.15 -1.09
CA GLN A 111 -13.72 -2.14 -2.00
C GLN A 111 -13.37 -3.44 -1.26
N ARG A 112 -12.67 -3.35 -0.13
CA ARG A 112 -12.33 -4.51 0.70
C ARG A 112 -13.57 -5.26 1.18
N LYS A 113 -14.59 -4.53 1.66
CA LYS A 113 -15.86 -5.09 2.11
C LYS A 113 -16.56 -5.87 0.99
N TYR A 114 -16.61 -5.31 -0.21
CA TYR A 114 -17.19 -5.98 -1.37
C TYR A 114 -16.46 -7.30 -1.70
N PHE A 115 -15.12 -7.28 -1.72
CA PHE A 115 -14.35 -8.50 -1.99
C PHE A 115 -14.55 -9.58 -0.92
N GLN A 116 -14.59 -9.19 0.37
CA GLN A 116 -14.89 -10.13 1.46
C GLN A 116 -16.26 -10.78 1.30
N GLN A 117 -17.29 -10.01 0.96
CA GLN A 117 -18.63 -10.53 0.72
C GLN A 117 -18.67 -11.49 -0.46
N ARG A 118 -17.94 -11.18 -1.54
CA ARG A 118 -17.86 -12.05 -2.71
C ARG A 118 -17.20 -13.39 -2.37
N VAL A 119 -16.05 -13.38 -1.69
CA VAL A 119 -15.35 -14.59 -1.27
C VAL A 119 -16.22 -15.45 -0.35
N ALA A 120 -16.91 -14.83 0.62
CA ALA A 120 -17.80 -15.56 1.52
C ALA A 120 -18.95 -16.25 0.75
N ARG A 121 -19.55 -15.55 -0.22
CA ARG A 121 -20.60 -16.13 -1.07
C ARG A 121 -20.08 -17.30 -1.90
N ASP A 122 -18.93 -17.13 -2.56
CA ASP A 122 -18.35 -18.17 -3.42
C ASP A 122 -17.97 -19.42 -2.60
N ALA A 123 -17.52 -19.24 -1.34
CA ALA A 123 -17.25 -20.34 -0.41
C ALA A 123 -18.53 -21.10 -0.02
N LEU A 124 -19.61 -20.37 0.31
CA LEU A 124 -20.93 -20.93 0.61
C LEU A 124 -21.49 -21.75 -0.58
N GLU A 125 -21.36 -21.23 -1.80
CA GLU A 125 -21.79 -21.92 -3.02
C GLU A 125 -21.00 -23.23 -3.23
N THR A 126 -19.68 -23.20 -2.99
CA THR A 126 -18.81 -24.38 -3.07
C THR A 126 -19.19 -25.45 -2.04
N GLU A 127 -19.52 -25.06 -0.80
CA GLU A 127 -19.95 -25.97 0.25
C GLU A 127 -21.29 -26.64 -0.08
N ILE A 128 -22.25 -25.88 -0.61
CA ILE A 128 -23.55 -26.40 -1.07
C ILE A 128 -23.36 -27.41 -2.21
N GLU A 129 -22.48 -27.14 -3.17
CA GLU A 129 -22.20 -28.07 -4.27
C GLU A 129 -21.53 -29.36 -3.81
N THR A 130 -20.62 -29.28 -2.84
CA THR A 130 -19.92 -30.45 -2.28
C THR A 130 -20.90 -31.36 -1.54
N ASN A 131 -21.74 -30.78 -0.67
CA ASN A 131 -22.76 -31.53 0.07
C ASN A 131 -23.83 -32.20 -0.82
N LYS A 132 -24.06 -31.68 -2.04
CA LYS A 132 -24.96 -32.31 -3.03
C LYS A 132 -24.34 -33.51 -3.76
N ARG A 133 -23.01 -33.67 -3.75
CA ARG A 133 -22.31 -34.79 -4.40
C ARG A 133 -22.13 -35.99 -3.47
N ASP A 134 -22.26 -35.77 -2.16
CA ASP A 134 -22.13 -36.81 -1.12
C ASP A 134 -23.49 -37.48 -0.75
N VAL A 135 -24.56 -37.18 -1.49
CA VAL A 135 -25.91 -37.77 -1.38
C VAL A 135 -26.29 -38.44 -2.70
#